data_AF-A0A5E6QLD7-F1
#
_entry.id   AF-A0A5E6QLD7-F1
#
_cell.length_a   1.000
_cell.length_b   1.000
_cell.length_c   1.000
_cell.angle_alpha   90.00
_cell.angle_beta   90.00
_cell.angle_gamma   90.00
#
_symmetry.space_group_name_H-M   'P 1'
#
loop_
_entity.id
_entity.type
_entity.pdbx_description
1 polymer ?
#
loop_
_entity_poly.entity_id
_entity_poly.type
_entity_poly.pdbx_seq_one_letter_code
_entity_poly.pdbx_strand_id
1 'polypeptide(L)'
;MSKLNHFSVYGVEEGGLNGVRLESVSIVGDPETIREIGAFLIKAAEEMAENGLEHLHLQDVVEGFDYEKNVDFIALNGFVVDF
;
A
#
# COMPACT_ATOMS: atom_id res chain seq x y z
N MET A 1 18.70 -11.22 -5.97
CA MET A 1 17.80 -10.11 -5.62
C MET A 1 17.25 -9.53 -6.90
N SER A 2 15.95 -9.31 -6.98
CA SER A 2 15.32 -8.67 -8.13
C SER A 2 15.62 -7.17 -8.11
N LYS A 3 15.78 -6.57 -9.29
CA LYS A 3 15.89 -5.13 -9.42
C LYS A 3 14.48 -4.54 -9.39
N LEU A 4 14.25 -3.57 -8.51
CA LEU A 4 13.00 -2.80 -8.51
C LEU A 4 13.02 -1.84 -9.70
N ASN A 5 11.86 -1.70 -10.36
CA ASN A 5 11.62 -0.58 -11.26
C ASN A 5 11.47 0.72 -10.45
N HIS A 6 11.36 1.86 -11.14
CA HIS A 6 11.08 3.12 -10.47
C HIS A 6 9.78 3.01 -9.64
N PHE A 7 9.83 3.49 -8.41
CA PHE A 7 8.68 3.59 -7.52
C PHE A 7 8.79 4.86 -6.68
N SER A 8 7.64 5.36 -6.25
CA SER A 8 7.49 6.48 -5.33
C SER A 8 6.63 6.05 -4.15
N VAL A 9 6.80 6.74 -3.02
CA VAL A 9 5.96 6.55 -1.85
C VAL A 9 5.45 7.90 -1.39
N TYR A 10 4.15 7.96 -1.11
CA TYR A 10 3.48 9.15 -0.66
C TYR A 10 2.75 8.87 0.66
N GLY A 11 2.68 9.89 1.51
CA GLY A 11 1.78 9.96 2.64
C GLY A 11 0.77 11.07 2.40
N VAL A 12 -0.43 10.93 2.95
CA VAL A 12 -1.43 12.00 2.96
C VAL A 12 -1.63 12.38 4.43
N GLU A 13 -1.48 13.67 4.74
CA GLU A 13 -1.78 14.17 6.08
C GLU A 13 -3.28 14.01 6.38
N GLU A 14 -3.64 13.82 7.64
CA GLU A 14 -5.04 13.69 8.04
C GLU A 14 -5.84 14.95 7.63
N GLY A 15 -6.93 14.75 6.88
CA GLY A 15 -7.73 15.84 6.30
C GLY A 15 -7.10 16.53 5.08
N GLY A 16 -5.92 16.08 4.64
CA GLY A 16 -5.27 16.51 3.40
C GLY A 16 -5.86 15.83 2.17
N LEU A 17 -5.72 16.49 1.01
CA LEU A 17 -6.14 15.94 -0.30
C LEU A 17 -4.96 15.63 -1.23
N ASN A 18 -3.76 16.07 -0.87
CA ASN A 18 -2.58 15.96 -1.73
C ASN A 18 -1.55 15.00 -1.11
N GLY A 19 -0.91 14.21 -1.97
CA GLY A 19 0.22 13.38 -1.60
C GLY A 19 1.47 14.18 -1.24
N VAL A 20 2.14 13.79 -0.18
CA VAL A 20 3.49 14.27 0.20
C VAL A 20 4.47 13.13 -0.01
N ARG A 21 5.51 13.36 -0.82
CA ARG A 21 6.57 12.36 -1.03
C ARG A 21 7.31 12.11 0.28
N LEU A 22 7.44 10.84 0.66
CA LEU A 22 8.13 10.43 1.88
C LEU A 22 9.63 10.14 1.64
N GLU A 23 10.45 10.39 2.65
CA GLU A 23 11.85 9.95 2.68
C GLU A 23 11.98 8.48 3.09
N SER A 24 11.12 8.01 3.99
CA SER A 24 11.11 6.64 4.48
C SER A 24 9.72 6.19 4.93
N VAL A 25 9.49 4.87 4.96
CA VAL A 25 8.35 4.23 5.61
C VAL A 25 8.90 3.24 6.62
N SER A 26 8.40 3.33 7.86
CA SER A 26 8.68 2.35 8.91
C SER A 26 7.40 1.62 9.25
N ILE A 27 7.44 0.28 9.23
CA ILE A 27 6.31 -0.58 9.62
C ILE A 27 6.72 -1.29 10.91
N VAL A 28 5.89 -1.17 11.95
CA VAL A 28 6.11 -1.80 13.25
C VAL A 28 5.00 -2.83 13.47
N GLY A 29 5.37 -4.09 13.61
CA GLY A 29 4.43 -5.19 13.82
C GLY A 29 5.17 -6.47 14.20
N ASP A 30 4.42 -7.45 14.70
CA ASP A 30 4.96 -8.80 14.89
C ASP A 30 5.18 -9.52 13.54
N PRO A 31 5.91 -10.65 13.52
CA PRO A 31 6.20 -11.35 12.27
C PRO A 31 4.97 -11.81 11.47
N GLU A 32 3.83 -12.05 12.14
CA GLU A 32 2.58 -12.44 11.48
C GLU A 32 1.95 -11.25 10.78
N THR A 33 1.87 -10.12 11.46
CA THR A 33 1.41 -8.84 10.90
C THR A 33 2.22 -8.43 9.66
N ILE A 34 3.56 -8.53 9.75
CA ILE A 34 4.44 -8.21 8.61
C ILE A 34 4.21 -9.18 7.44
N ARG A 35 3.90 -10.45 7.71
CA ARG A 35 3.59 -11.44 6.67
C ARG A 35 2.28 -11.10 5.95
N GLU A 36 1.23 -10.73 6.68
CA GLU A 36 -0.06 -10.37 6.08
C GLU A 36 0.04 -9.12 5.20
N ILE A 37 0.81 -8.10 5.63
CA ILE A 37 1.12 -6.94 4.78
C ILE A 37 1.87 -7.37 3.51
N GLY A 38 2.82 -8.31 3.63
CA GLY A 38 3.51 -8.88 2.48
C GLY A 38 2.58 -9.63 1.53
N ALA A 39 1.66 -10.43 2.05
CA ALA A 39 0.67 -11.16 1.27
C ALA A 39 -0.27 -10.21 0.52
N PHE A 40 -0.70 -9.12 1.18
CA PHE A 40 -1.44 -8.04 0.54
C PHE A 40 -0.71 -7.43 -0.65
N LEU A 41 0.58 -7.10 -0.49
CA LEU A 41 1.38 -6.51 -1.58
C LEU A 41 1.54 -7.47 -2.78
N ILE A 42 1.65 -8.77 -2.51
CA ILE A 42 1.69 -9.80 -3.56
C ILE A 42 0.37 -9.83 -4.32
N LYS A 43 -0.76 -9.93 -3.59
CA LYS A 43 -2.10 -9.93 -4.19
C LYS A 43 -2.35 -8.66 -5.00
N ALA A 44 -1.98 -7.50 -4.48
CA ALA A 44 -2.12 -6.23 -5.19
C ALA A 44 -1.34 -6.24 -6.51
N ALA A 45 -0.11 -6.76 -6.53
CA ALA A 45 0.66 -6.89 -7.76
C ALA A 45 0.00 -7.83 -8.79
N GLU A 46 -0.56 -8.96 -8.34
CA GLU A 46 -1.30 -9.90 -9.19
C GLU A 46 -2.54 -9.23 -9.80
N GLU A 47 -3.36 -8.60 -8.96
CA GLU A 47 -4.57 -7.87 -9.37
C GLU A 47 -4.29 -6.72 -10.35
N MET A 48 -3.20 -5.97 -10.13
CA MET A 48 -2.76 -4.92 -11.06
C MET A 48 -2.34 -5.49 -12.41
N ALA A 49 -1.64 -6.63 -12.42
CA ALA A 49 -1.12 -7.23 -13.64
C ALA A 49 -2.20 -7.95 -14.45
N GLU A 50 -3.12 -8.66 -13.79
CA GLU A 50 -4.13 -9.51 -14.42
C GLU A 50 -5.43 -8.76 -14.72
N ASN A 51 -5.86 -7.90 -13.79
CA ASN A 51 -7.16 -7.22 -13.85
C ASN A 51 -7.05 -5.72 -14.12
N GLY A 52 -5.83 -5.17 -14.13
CA GLY A 52 -5.60 -3.74 -14.38
C GLY A 52 -6.18 -2.84 -13.28
N LEU A 53 -6.31 -3.36 -12.05
CA LEU A 53 -6.84 -2.59 -10.94
C LEU A 53 -5.98 -1.35 -10.67
N GLU A 54 -6.64 -0.23 -10.43
CA GLU A 54 -5.99 1.06 -10.19
C GLU A 54 -5.33 1.11 -8.82
N HIS A 55 -6.02 0.61 -7.79
CA HIS A 55 -5.55 0.59 -6.43
C HIS A 55 -6.19 -0.55 -5.64
N LEU A 56 -5.50 -1.01 -4.59
CA LEU A 56 -6.02 -1.92 -3.59
C LEU A 56 -5.73 -1.38 -2.19
N HIS A 57 -6.69 -1.58 -1.28
CA HIS A 57 -6.57 -1.17 0.12
C HIS A 57 -6.28 -2.37 1.01
N LEU A 58 -5.39 -2.21 1.99
CA LEU A 58 -5.10 -3.26 2.97
C LEU A 58 -6.32 -3.58 3.84
N GLN A 59 -7.12 -2.57 4.18
CA GLN A 59 -8.35 -2.74 4.97
C GLN A 59 -9.41 -3.63 4.30
N ASP A 60 -9.36 -3.78 2.97
CA ASP A 60 -10.29 -4.65 2.25
C ASP A 60 -9.94 -6.14 2.40
N VAL A 61 -8.70 -6.45 2.81
CA VAL A 61 -8.19 -7.82 2.88
C VAL A 61 -7.87 -8.28 4.30
N VAL A 62 -7.78 -7.37 5.27
CA VAL A 62 -7.50 -7.68 6.67
C VAL A 62 -8.77 -7.60 7.51
N GLU A 63 -9.17 -8.72 8.12
CA GLU A 63 -10.26 -8.73 9.09
C GLU A 63 -9.87 -7.94 10.36
N GLY A 64 -10.82 -7.13 10.88
CA GLY A 64 -10.62 -6.39 12.12
C GLY A 64 -9.73 -5.15 12.01
N PHE A 65 -9.57 -4.60 10.80
CA PHE A 65 -8.85 -3.35 10.60
C PHE A 65 -9.43 -2.21 11.44
N ASP A 66 -8.61 -1.63 12.32
CA ASP A 66 -8.98 -0.53 13.21
C ASP A 66 -8.61 0.82 12.57
N TYR A 67 -9.60 1.51 11.99
CA TYR A 67 -9.43 2.80 11.33
C TYR A 67 -9.00 3.94 12.28
N GLU A 68 -9.18 3.79 13.60
CA GLU A 68 -8.72 4.79 14.57
C GLU A 68 -7.25 4.60 14.93
N LYS A 69 -6.73 3.38 14.81
CA LYS A 69 -5.34 3.04 15.18
C LYS A 69 -4.40 2.86 13.99
N ASN A 70 -4.94 2.55 12.82
CA ASN A 70 -4.17 2.23 11.63
C ASN A 70 -4.39 3.28 10.54
N VAL A 71 -3.31 3.60 9.84
CA VAL A 71 -3.36 4.44 8.64
C VAL A 71 -3.87 3.62 7.45
N ASP A 72 -4.57 4.28 6.53
CA ASP A 72 -4.89 3.69 5.24
C ASP A 72 -3.61 3.27 4.51
N PHE A 73 -3.53 1.99 4.16
CA PHE A 73 -2.40 1.43 3.43
C PHE A 73 -2.89 1.00 2.05
N ILE A 74 -2.44 1.73 1.03
CA ILE A 74 -2.96 1.61 -0.33
C ILE A 74 -1.81 1.25 -1.27
N ALA A 75 -2.00 0.20 -2.07
CA ALA A 75 -1.11 -0.12 -3.18
C ALA A 75 -1.68 0.52 -4.46
N LEU A 76 -0.92 1.43 -5.09
CA LEU A 76 -1.32 2.14 -6.30
C LEU A 76 -0.64 1.56 -7.54
N ASN A 77 -1.40 1.42 -8.63
CA ASN A 77 -0.89 0.96 -9.91
C ASN A 77 -0.25 2.12 -10.69
N GLY A 78 1.08 2.18 -10.69
CA GLY A 78 1.84 3.22 -11.39
C GLY A 78 1.72 3.22 -12.92
N PHE A 79 1.04 2.24 -13.53
CA PHE A 79 0.70 2.28 -14.95
C PHE A 79 -0.61 3.01 -15.24
N VAL A 80 -1.42 3.26 -14.21
CA VAL A 80 -2.78 3.81 -14.33
C VAL A 80 -2.91 5.14 -13.61
N VAL A 81 -2.32 5.25 -12.41
CA VAL A 81 -2.45 6.42 -11.53
C VAL A 81 -1.39 7.46 -11.87
N ASP A 82 -1.79 8.74 -11.85
CA ASP A 82 -0.90 9.90 -11.83
C ASP A 82 -1.03 10.57 -10.44
N PHE A 83 0.07 10.66 -9.69
CA PHE A 83 0.08 11.02 -8.26
C PHE A 83 1.17 12.04 -7.91
#